data_AF-A0A349XNF3-F1
#
_entry.id   AF-A0A349XNF3-F1
#
_cell.length_a   1.000
_cell.length_b   1.000
_cell.length_c   1.000
_cell.angle_alpha   90.00
_cell.angle_beta   90.00
_cell.angle_gamma   90.00
#
_symmetry.space_group_name_H-M   'P 1'
#
loop_
_entity.id
_entity.type
_entity.pdbx_description
1 polymer ?
#
loop_
_entity_poly.entity_id
_entity_poly.type
_entity_poly.pdbx_seq_one_letter_code
_entity_poly.pdbx_strand_id
1 'polypeptide(L)'
;KETTLDYEKGAFYRAALRFADARGLHLVNVARTLVRERLDWTVRQKQKLVNLTARLATIGAQLGLKRSNTQVTPKPVMEARPMVSGITTFPKSIDQAVEDRLAADPGLKKQWQEVTTRFTQVFAEPETAFKAVNVDAMLKDPARAQTTLAKIAAEPERFGALKGKTGIFAGANEKAARDTALVNAPALARNLERYVTARVEAERKHEAHERAIRLKVSIDIPALSPSAKQTLERIRDAIHRNDLPAGLEYALADRNVKAELEGFAKAVSERFGERSLLPISARDANGETFHKLTAGMSPSQKSEVQSAWNSMRTVQQLAAHERTTLALKQAETARQTQSRGLSLK
;
A
#
# COMPACT_ATOMS: atom_id res chain seq x y z
N LYS A 1 -31.96 7.77 -33.79
CA LYS A 1 -31.54 6.50 -33.14
C LYS A 1 -31.72 6.69 -31.64
N GLU A 2 -32.93 6.44 -31.18
CA GLU A 2 -33.33 6.46 -29.77
C GLU A 2 -32.99 5.12 -29.15
N THR A 3 -32.34 5.09 -27.99
CA THR A 3 -32.37 3.95 -27.04
C THR A 3 -32.02 4.41 -25.63
N THR A 4 -32.88 5.22 -25.00
CA THR A 4 -33.04 5.19 -23.54
C THR A 4 -34.23 4.27 -23.29
N LEU A 5 -33.93 2.99 -23.05
CA LEU A 5 -34.93 1.98 -22.74
C LEU A 5 -35.48 2.23 -21.33
N ASP A 6 -36.72 2.68 -21.27
CA ASP A 6 -37.61 2.63 -20.11
C ASP A 6 -37.79 1.17 -19.65
N TYR A 7 -37.06 0.77 -18.60
CA TYR A 7 -37.21 -0.54 -17.96
C TYR A 7 -38.07 -0.53 -16.70
N GLU A 8 -38.82 0.55 -16.42
CA GLU A 8 -39.62 0.66 -15.19
C GLU A 8 -40.86 -0.26 -15.16
N LYS A 9 -41.30 -0.81 -16.31
CA LYS A 9 -42.55 -1.61 -16.41
C LYS A 9 -42.36 -3.10 -16.75
N GLY A 10 -41.13 -3.60 -16.82
CA GLY A 10 -40.87 -5.01 -17.15
C GLY A 10 -41.11 -5.96 -15.96
N ALA A 11 -41.79 -7.09 -16.19
CA ALA A 11 -41.95 -8.17 -15.20
C ALA A 11 -40.59 -8.67 -14.62
N PHE A 12 -39.51 -8.49 -15.37
CA PHE A 12 -38.13 -8.81 -14.97
C PHE A 12 -37.46 -7.76 -14.09
N TYR A 13 -37.96 -6.52 -14.03
CA TYR A 13 -37.40 -5.47 -13.17
C TYR A 13 -37.61 -5.77 -11.68
N ARG A 14 -38.81 -6.25 -11.32
CA ARG A 14 -39.10 -6.72 -9.95
C ARG A 14 -38.29 -7.97 -9.59
N ALA A 15 -38.04 -8.85 -10.56
CA ALA A 15 -37.19 -10.03 -10.35
C ALA A 15 -35.70 -9.64 -10.20
N ALA A 16 -35.21 -8.67 -10.98
CA ALA A 16 -33.86 -8.12 -10.87
C ALA A 16 -33.64 -7.36 -9.56
N LEU A 17 -34.63 -6.59 -9.09
CA LEU A 17 -34.61 -5.94 -7.78
C LEU A 17 -34.60 -6.97 -6.65
N ARG A 18 -35.47 -8.00 -6.69
CA ARG A 18 -35.42 -9.09 -5.70
C ARG A 18 -34.12 -9.89 -5.75
N PHE A 19 -33.52 -10.03 -6.93
CA PHE A 19 -32.22 -10.67 -7.12
C PHE A 19 -31.07 -9.81 -6.59
N ALA A 20 -31.18 -8.48 -6.71
CA ALA A 20 -30.24 -7.52 -6.13
C ALA A 20 -30.38 -7.41 -4.60
N ASP A 21 -31.62 -7.44 -4.09
CA ASP A 21 -31.95 -7.47 -2.65
C ASP A 21 -31.49 -8.77 -2.00
N ALA A 22 -31.73 -9.93 -2.63
CA ALA A 22 -31.30 -11.23 -2.12
C ALA A 22 -29.76 -11.37 -2.09
N ARG A 23 -29.03 -10.59 -2.90
CA ARG A 23 -27.55 -10.56 -2.92
C ARG A 23 -26.94 -9.35 -2.20
N GLY A 24 -27.75 -8.51 -1.54
CA GLY A 24 -27.26 -7.38 -0.75
C GLY A 24 -26.54 -6.28 -1.56
N LEU A 25 -26.80 -6.18 -2.87
CA LEU A 25 -26.18 -5.17 -3.73
C LEU A 25 -26.62 -3.74 -3.38
N HIS A 26 -27.83 -3.57 -2.83
CA HIS A 26 -28.30 -2.28 -2.30
C HIS A 26 -27.55 -1.86 -1.03
N LEU A 27 -27.25 -2.78 -0.11
CA LEU A 27 -26.42 -2.51 1.08
C LEU A 27 -24.97 -2.16 0.71
N VAL A 28 -24.42 -2.81 -0.32
CA VAL A 28 -23.11 -2.42 -0.88
C VAL A 28 -23.18 -1.01 -1.46
N ASN A 29 -24.26 -0.65 -2.15
CA ASN A 29 -24.44 0.71 -2.66
C ASN A 29 -24.67 1.74 -1.56
N VAL A 30 -25.41 1.43 -0.49
CA VAL A 30 -25.61 2.30 0.69
C VAL A 30 -24.31 2.45 1.48
N ALA A 31 -23.52 1.39 1.65
CA ALA A 31 -22.17 1.48 2.19
C ALA A 31 -21.26 2.32 1.28
N ARG A 32 -21.39 2.18 -0.04
CA ARG A 32 -20.62 2.96 -1.03
C ARG A 32 -21.06 4.43 -1.10
N THR A 33 -22.34 4.74 -0.90
CA THR A 33 -22.86 6.11 -0.83
C THR A 33 -22.54 6.75 0.52
N LEU A 34 -22.57 6.04 1.63
CA LEU A 34 -22.09 6.56 2.93
C LEU A 34 -20.57 6.81 2.93
N VAL A 35 -19.80 5.95 2.25
CA VAL A 35 -18.37 6.17 1.99
C VAL A 35 -18.13 7.35 1.03
N ARG A 36 -18.99 7.56 0.03
CA ARG A 36 -18.93 8.72 -0.89
C ARG A 36 -19.40 10.02 -0.24
N GLU A 37 -20.45 10.01 0.58
CA GLU A 37 -20.93 11.19 1.32
C GLU A 37 -19.87 11.67 2.35
N ARG A 38 -18.98 10.78 2.80
CA ARG A 38 -17.80 11.17 3.58
C ARG A 38 -16.61 11.69 2.77
N LEU A 39 -16.53 11.50 1.45
CA LEU A 39 -15.53 12.18 0.61
C LEU A 39 -15.78 13.69 0.59
N ASP A 40 -17.04 14.14 0.65
CA ASP A 40 -17.39 15.55 0.79
C ASP A 40 -17.13 16.11 2.20
N TRP A 41 -17.06 15.24 3.21
CA TRP A 41 -16.72 15.62 4.59
C TRP A 41 -15.20 15.77 4.79
N THR A 42 -14.38 14.93 4.15
CA THR A 42 -12.90 15.08 4.15
C THR A 42 -12.43 16.23 3.26
N VAL A 43 -13.16 16.59 2.20
CA VAL A 43 -12.93 17.83 1.44
C VAL A 43 -13.17 19.07 2.31
N ARG A 44 -14.18 19.07 3.20
CA ARG A 44 -14.43 20.18 4.13
C ARG A 44 -13.40 20.30 5.28
N GLN A 45 -12.74 19.21 5.68
CA GLN A 45 -11.61 19.26 6.63
C GLN A 45 -10.38 19.99 6.03
N LYS A 46 -10.21 19.94 4.70
CA LYS A 46 -9.18 20.70 3.99
C LYS A 46 -9.35 22.21 4.17
N GLN A 47 -10.59 22.74 4.13
CA GLN A 47 -10.86 24.15 4.42
C GLN A 47 -10.53 24.55 5.88
N LYS A 48 -10.75 23.64 6.85
CA LYS A 48 -10.42 23.91 8.26
C LYS A 48 -8.90 23.93 8.51
N LEU A 49 -8.14 23.05 7.85
CA LEU A 49 -6.68 23.03 7.92
C LEU A 49 -6.04 24.25 7.23
N VAL A 50 -6.60 24.71 6.10
CA VAL A 50 -6.15 25.94 5.42
C VAL A 50 -6.42 27.19 6.29
N ASN A 51 -7.55 27.23 7.01
CA ASN A 51 -7.84 28.33 7.94
C ASN A 51 -6.97 28.29 9.22
N LEU A 52 -6.51 27.11 9.64
CA LEU A 52 -5.58 26.94 10.76
C LEU A 52 -4.13 27.29 10.37
N THR A 53 -3.68 26.95 9.16
CA THR A 53 -2.36 27.36 8.66
C THR A 53 -2.27 28.85 8.38
N ALA A 54 -3.36 29.46 7.88
CA ALA A 54 -3.45 30.92 7.74
C ALA A 54 -3.40 31.64 9.10
N ARG A 55 -4.10 31.12 10.12
CA ARG A 55 -4.08 31.68 11.49
C ARG A 55 -2.75 31.44 12.23
N LEU A 56 -2.07 30.33 11.99
CA LEU A 56 -0.73 30.05 12.53
C LEU A 56 0.36 30.90 11.86
N ALA A 57 0.23 31.20 10.57
CA ALA A 57 1.13 32.11 9.87
C ALA A 57 1.01 33.56 10.37
N THR A 58 -0.20 34.02 10.69
CA THR A 58 -0.42 35.36 11.26
C THR A 58 0.09 35.48 12.69
N ILE A 59 -0.03 34.41 13.49
CA ILE A 59 0.51 34.37 14.87
C ILE A 59 2.05 34.25 14.84
N GLY A 60 2.61 33.50 13.88
CA GLY A 60 4.05 33.39 13.67
C GLY A 60 4.72 34.69 13.22
N ALA A 61 4.00 35.54 12.47
CA ALA A 61 4.48 36.87 12.06
C ALA A 61 4.48 37.90 13.21
N GLN A 62 3.57 37.75 14.19
CA GLN A 62 3.49 38.64 15.35
C GLN A 62 4.45 38.26 16.50
N LEU A 63 4.97 37.02 16.51
CA LEU A 63 5.86 36.51 17.58
C LEU A 63 7.36 36.52 17.25
N GLY A 64 7.79 37.08 16.11
CA GLY A 64 9.20 37.42 15.87
C GLY A 64 10.21 36.27 15.99
N LEU A 65 9.81 35.02 15.74
CA LEU A 65 10.67 33.85 15.86
C LEU A 65 11.54 33.68 14.60
N LYS A 66 12.72 34.31 14.60
CA LYS A 66 13.81 33.98 13.67
C LYS A 66 14.21 32.52 13.88
N ARG A 67 13.89 31.66 12.91
CA ARG A 67 14.41 30.29 12.84
C ARG A 67 15.93 30.35 12.66
N SER A 68 16.67 29.99 13.70
CA SER A 68 18.08 29.62 13.61
C SER A 68 18.18 28.32 12.81
N ASN A 69 18.53 28.48 11.53
CA ASN A 69 18.90 27.38 10.65
C ASN A 69 20.24 26.83 11.14
N THR A 70 20.25 25.69 11.82
CA THR A 70 21.49 24.96 12.06
C THR A 70 21.95 24.37 10.73
N GLN A 71 22.66 25.19 9.97
CA GLN A 71 23.38 24.79 8.77
C GLN A 71 24.45 23.79 9.19
N VAL A 72 24.20 22.52 8.92
CA VAL A 72 25.29 21.57 8.69
C VAL A 72 25.97 22.05 7.41
N THR A 73 27.18 22.58 7.56
CA THR A 73 28.03 23.07 6.47
C THR A 73 28.19 22.00 5.38
N PRO A 74 27.76 22.25 4.14
CA PRO A 74 28.14 21.41 3.00
C PRO A 74 29.57 21.76 2.60
N LYS A 75 30.43 20.75 2.47
CA LYS A 75 31.66 20.88 1.67
C LYS A 75 31.25 21.18 0.22
N PRO A 76 31.86 22.18 -0.45
CA PRO A 76 31.45 22.55 -1.80
C PRO A 76 32.09 21.56 -2.79
N VAL A 77 31.32 20.56 -3.19
CA VAL A 77 31.53 19.88 -4.47
C VAL A 77 30.28 20.20 -5.28
N MET A 78 30.46 20.93 -6.38
CA MET A 78 29.43 21.37 -7.33
C MET A 78 28.22 20.43 -7.35
N GLU A 79 27.07 20.90 -6.85
CA GLU A 79 25.82 20.16 -6.84
C GLU A 79 25.31 19.97 -8.27
N ALA A 80 25.82 18.93 -8.93
CA ALA A 80 25.21 18.38 -10.13
C ALA A 80 23.81 17.87 -9.75
N ARG A 81 22.79 18.28 -10.50
CA ARG A 81 21.41 17.79 -10.33
C ARG A 81 21.42 16.25 -10.24
N PRO A 82 20.66 15.64 -9.32
CA PRO A 82 20.62 14.19 -9.19
C PRO A 82 20.22 13.55 -10.53
N MET A 83 20.81 12.40 -10.85
CA MET A 83 20.58 11.73 -12.13
C MET A 83 19.15 11.17 -12.23
N VAL A 84 18.56 10.85 -11.08
CA VAL A 84 17.12 10.60 -10.96
C VAL A 84 16.59 11.29 -9.71
N SER A 85 15.71 12.26 -9.92
CA SER A 85 15.04 12.99 -8.83
C SER A 85 14.07 12.09 -8.06
N GLY A 86 14.07 12.19 -6.74
CA GLY A 86 13.13 11.53 -5.85
C GLY A 86 11.71 12.08 -6.02
N ILE A 87 10.70 11.24 -5.79
CA ILE A 87 9.30 11.70 -5.81
C ILE A 87 8.94 12.29 -4.45
N THR A 88 8.69 13.60 -4.42
CA THR A 88 8.20 14.32 -3.24
C THR A 88 6.71 14.65 -3.32
N THR A 89 6.14 14.67 -4.52
CA THR A 89 4.73 14.98 -4.76
C THR A 89 3.95 13.74 -5.16
N PHE A 90 2.96 13.37 -4.35
CA PHE A 90 2.08 12.22 -4.61
C PHE A 90 0.66 12.72 -4.95
N PRO A 91 0.00 12.16 -5.98
CA PRO A 91 -1.34 12.60 -6.40
C PRO A 91 -2.43 12.24 -5.38
N LYS A 92 -2.23 11.17 -4.60
CA LYS A 92 -3.15 10.70 -3.56
C LYS A 92 -2.50 10.83 -2.17
N SER A 93 -3.31 11.16 -1.16
CA SER A 93 -2.87 11.04 0.23
C SER A 93 -2.56 9.58 0.57
N ILE A 94 -1.86 9.35 1.68
CA ILE A 94 -1.61 7.98 2.16
C ILE A 94 -2.95 7.30 2.45
N ASP A 95 -3.84 7.98 3.17
CA ASP A 95 -5.17 7.47 3.53
C ASP A 95 -5.99 7.07 2.29
N GLN A 96 -5.99 7.88 1.23
CA GLN A 96 -6.71 7.55 -0.01
C GLN A 96 -6.13 6.32 -0.71
N ALA A 97 -4.80 6.18 -0.75
CA ALA A 97 -4.15 5.03 -1.35
C ALA A 97 -4.39 3.75 -0.54
N VAL A 98 -4.44 3.87 0.79
CA VAL A 98 -4.76 2.76 1.70
C VAL A 98 -6.22 2.33 1.54
N GLU A 99 -7.17 3.26 1.51
CA GLU A 99 -8.59 2.96 1.29
C GLU A 99 -8.84 2.30 -0.08
N ASP A 100 -8.19 2.77 -1.15
CA ASP A 100 -8.27 2.13 -2.46
C ASP A 100 -7.79 0.67 -2.42
N ARG A 101 -6.73 0.38 -1.64
CA ARG A 101 -6.22 -0.99 -1.45
C ARG A 101 -7.14 -1.85 -0.61
N LEU A 102 -7.69 -1.30 0.49
CA LEU A 102 -8.67 -1.99 1.32
C LEU A 102 -9.94 -2.33 0.54
N ALA A 103 -10.39 -1.43 -0.34
CA ALA A 103 -11.54 -1.67 -1.21
C ALA A 103 -11.27 -2.72 -2.30
N ALA A 104 -10.01 -2.85 -2.74
CA ALA A 104 -9.58 -3.84 -3.71
C ALA A 104 -9.28 -5.22 -3.10
N ASP A 105 -9.19 -5.34 -1.78
CA ASP A 105 -8.85 -6.60 -1.09
C ASP A 105 -10.00 -7.64 -1.24
N PRO A 106 -9.75 -8.78 -1.92
CA PRO A 106 -10.77 -9.81 -2.10
C PRO A 106 -11.15 -10.50 -0.78
N GLY A 107 -10.23 -10.60 0.18
CA GLY A 107 -10.46 -11.21 1.49
C GLY A 107 -11.43 -10.39 2.33
N LEU A 108 -11.17 -9.08 2.45
CA LEU A 108 -12.07 -8.15 3.14
C LEU A 108 -13.45 -8.09 2.46
N LYS A 109 -13.49 -8.10 1.12
CA LYS A 109 -14.74 -8.13 0.37
C LYS A 109 -15.57 -9.38 0.68
N LYS A 110 -14.94 -10.55 0.76
CA LYS A 110 -15.63 -11.80 1.12
C LYS A 110 -16.17 -11.74 2.55
N GLN A 111 -15.34 -11.33 3.52
CA GLN A 111 -15.77 -11.17 4.91
C GLN A 111 -16.94 -10.19 5.03
N TRP A 112 -16.90 -9.09 4.27
CA TRP A 112 -17.98 -8.12 4.22
C TRP A 112 -19.29 -8.69 3.69
N GLN A 113 -19.22 -9.53 2.66
CA GLN A 113 -20.39 -10.23 2.13
C GLN A 113 -21.00 -11.18 3.15
N GLU A 114 -20.17 -11.89 3.92
CA GLU A 114 -20.64 -12.77 4.99
C GLU A 114 -21.34 -12.00 6.12
N VAL A 115 -20.81 -10.84 6.51
CA VAL A 115 -21.45 -9.92 7.47
C VAL A 115 -22.81 -9.48 6.93
N THR A 116 -22.84 -8.96 5.70
CA THR A 116 -24.07 -8.44 5.07
C THR A 116 -25.14 -9.54 4.95
N THR A 117 -24.74 -10.75 4.56
CA THR A 117 -25.64 -11.91 4.46
C THR A 117 -26.22 -12.28 5.83
N ARG A 118 -25.44 -12.21 6.91
CA ARG A 118 -25.95 -12.49 8.24
C ARG A 118 -26.89 -11.39 8.75
N PHE A 119 -26.65 -10.13 8.40
CA PHE A 119 -27.58 -9.04 8.71
C PHE A 119 -28.99 -9.31 8.15
N THR A 120 -29.12 -9.82 6.92
CA THR A 120 -30.43 -10.14 6.31
C THR A 120 -31.12 -11.37 6.91
N GLN A 121 -30.37 -12.22 7.62
CA GLN A 121 -30.89 -13.36 8.36
C GLN A 121 -31.38 -12.95 9.76
N VAL A 122 -30.74 -11.96 10.38
CA VAL A 122 -31.06 -11.50 11.75
C VAL A 122 -32.16 -10.43 11.74
N PHE A 123 -32.03 -9.41 10.89
CA PHE A 123 -32.91 -8.23 10.92
C PHE A 123 -33.96 -8.26 9.82
N ALA A 124 -35.16 -7.77 10.15
CA ALA A 124 -36.22 -7.51 9.17
C ALA A 124 -35.84 -6.35 8.25
N GLU A 125 -35.18 -5.33 8.81
CA GLU A 125 -34.63 -4.18 8.08
C GLU A 125 -33.10 -4.11 8.25
N PRO A 126 -32.34 -4.70 7.34
CA PRO A 126 -30.88 -4.75 7.45
C PRO A 126 -30.21 -3.37 7.38
N GLU A 127 -30.79 -2.43 6.63
CA GLU A 127 -30.21 -1.10 6.43
C GLU A 127 -30.26 -0.23 7.69
N THR A 128 -31.39 -0.26 8.41
CA THR A 128 -31.58 0.49 9.65
C THR A 128 -30.72 -0.10 10.76
N ALA A 129 -30.68 -1.43 10.86
CA ALA A 129 -29.80 -2.14 11.78
C ALA A 129 -28.32 -1.86 11.53
N PHE A 130 -27.91 -1.82 10.26
CA PHE A 130 -26.53 -1.49 9.90
C PHE A 130 -26.14 -0.07 10.34
N LYS A 131 -27.01 0.92 10.11
CA LYS A 131 -26.81 2.30 10.58
C LYS A 131 -26.74 2.39 12.11
N ALA A 132 -27.60 1.64 12.82
CA ALA A 132 -27.62 1.61 14.28
C ALA A 132 -26.35 1.00 14.87
N VAL A 133 -25.82 -0.06 14.27
CA VAL A 133 -24.57 -0.72 14.69
C VAL A 133 -23.36 0.22 14.49
N ASN A 134 -23.38 1.05 13.45
CA ASN A 134 -22.35 2.06 13.17
C ASN A 134 -20.93 1.48 13.15
N VAL A 135 -20.65 0.64 12.17
CA VAL A 135 -19.36 -0.05 11.99
C VAL A 135 -18.19 0.94 11.90
N ASP A 136 -18.41 2.14 11.35
CA ASP A 136 -17.39 3.19 11.29
C ASP A 136 -16.92 3.65 12.68
N ALA A 137 -17.84 3.74 13.65
CA ALA A 137 -17.47 4.08 15.02
C ALA A 137 -16.71 2.93 15.69
N MET A 138 -17.01 1.69 15.33
CA MET A 138 -16.30 0.50 15.83
C MET A 138 -14.86 0.42 15.30
N LEU A 139 -14.62 0.84 14.05
CA LEU A 139 -13.27 0.90 13.48
C LEU A 139 -12.39 1.96 14.17
N LYS A 140 -13.00 3.04 14.67
CA LYS A 140 -12.28 4.12 15.37
C LYS A 140 -12.02 3.82 16.84
N ASP A 141 -12.92 3.09 17.50
CA ASP A 141 -12.87 2.82 18.93
C ASP A 141 -13.06 1.32 19.21
N PRO A 142 -12.00 0.60 19.60
CA PRO A 142 -12.07 -0.84 19.86
C PRO A 142 -12.90 -1.17 21.11
N ALA A 143 -12.96 -0.30 22.12
CA ALA A 143 -13.75 -0.54 23.33
C ALA A 143 -15.26 -0.43 23.02
N ARG A 144 -15.62 0.56 22.19
CA ARG A 144 -16.98 0.68 21.65
C ARG A 144 -17.32 -0.52 20.77
N ALA A 145 -16.38 -1.01 19.96
CA ALA A 145 -16.59 -2.20 19.15
C ALA A 145 -16.98 -3.41 20.00
N GLN A 146 -16.21 -3.73 21.04
CA GLN A 146 -16.51 -4.86 21.95
C GLN A 146 -17.88 -4.72 22.62
N THR A 147 -18.20 -3.52 23.10
CA THR A 147 -19.50 -3.25 23.74
C THR A 147 -20.66 -3.44 22.76
N THR A 148 -20.54 -2.94 21.54
CA THR A 148 -21.55 -3.10 20.50
C THR A 148 -21.71 -4.57 20.10
N LEU A 149 -20.61 -5.31 19.93
CA LEU A 149 -20.62 -6.73 19.58
C LEU A 149 -21.30 -7.59 20.65
N ALA A 150 -21.00 -7.35 21.92
CA ALA A 150 -21.66 -8.02 23.05
C ALA A 150 -23.16 -7.73 23.05
N LYS A 151 -23.56 -6.48 22.80
CA LYS A 151 -24.98 -6.09 22.70
C LYS A 151 -25.68 -6.73 21.50
N ILE A 152 -25.01 -6.89 20.35
CA ILE A 152 -25.60 -7.59 19.19
C ILE A 152 -25.85 -9.06 19.53
N ALA A 153 -24.94 -9.70 20.27
CA ALA A 153 -25.09 -11.11 20.64
C ALA A 153 -26.19 -11.33 21.71
N ALA A 154 -26.31 -10.41 22.67
CA ALA A 154 -27.26 -10.54 23.79
C ALA A 154 -28.64 -9.92 23.50
N GLU A 155 -28.68 -8.75 22.87
CA GLU A 155 -29.88 -7.93 22.68
C GLU A 155 -29.94 -7.33 21.26
N PRO A 156 -30.02 -8.16 20.21
CA PRO A 156 -29.99 -7.67 18.84
C PRO A 156 -31.18 -6.75 18.51
N GLU A 157 -32.32 -6.88 19.20
CA GLU A 157 -33.50 -6.02 19.05
C GLU A 157 -33.22 -4.53 19.29
N ARG A 158 -32.18 -4.18 20.06
CA ARG A 158 -31.76 -2.79 20.27
C ARG A 158 -31.26 -2.10 19.01
N PHE A 159 -30.80 -2.88 18.04
CA PHE A 159 -30.25 -2.34 16.78
C PHE A 159 -31.30 -2.31 15.67
N GLY A 160 -32.39 -3.07 15.80
CA GLY A 160 -33.47 -3.06 14.82
C GLY A 160 -34.44 -4.21 15.03
N ALA A 161 -35.58 -4.14 14.33
CA ALA A 161 -36.57 -5.21 14.36
C ALA A 161 -35.98 -6.51 13.82
N LEU A 162 -36.08 -7.58 14.61
CA LEU A 162 -35.67 -8.92 14.18
C LEU A 162 -36.61 -9.50 13.14
N LYS A 163 -36.07 -10.39 12.32
CA LYS A 163 -36.87 -11.14 11.36
C LYS A 163 -37.85 -12.07 12.09
N GLY A 164 -39.05 -12.22 11.53
CA GLY A 164 -40.11 -13.01 12.15
C GLY A 164 -40.79 -12.30 13.33
N LYS A 165 -41.88 -12.89 13.82
CA LYS A 165 -42.71 -12.35 14.91
C LYS A 165 -42.83 -13.36 16.03
N THR A 166 -43.04 -12.84 17.23
CA THR A 166 -43.34 -13.61 18.44
C THR A 166 -44.77 -13.33 18.89
N GLY A 167 -45.36 -14.28 19.62
CA GLY A 167 -46.69 -14.12 20.22
C GLY A 167 -47.72 -15.13 19.74
N ILE A 168 -48.90 -15.07 20.34
CA ILE A 168 -50.00 -16.02 20.12
C ILE A 168 -50.57 -15.88 18.70
N PHE A 169 -50.51 -14.68 18.11
CA PHE A 169 -50.96 -14.39 16.75
C PHE A 169 -49.91 -14.65 15.66
N ALA A 170 -48.68 -15.02 16.01
CA ALA A 170 -47.61 -15.27 15.03
C ALA A 170 -47.73 -16.69 14.43
N GLY A 171 -47.68 -16.77 13.10
CA GLY A 171 -47.71 -18.05 12.38
C GLY A 171 -46.43 -18.88 12.59
N ALA A 172 -46.48 -20.18 12.33
CA ALA A 172 -45.34 -21.09 12.53
C ALA A 172 -44.07 -20.64 11.77
N ASN A 173 -44.22 -20.15 10.53
CA ASN A 173 -43.12 -19.63 9.72
C ASN A 173 -42.51 -18.35 10.32
N GLU A 174 -43.32 -17.48 10.93
CA GLU A 174 -42.82 -16.25 11.58
C GLU A 174 -42.05 -16.57 12.86
N LYS A 175 -42.49 -17.58 13.63
CA LYS A 175 -41.78 -18.08 14.81
C LYS A 175 -40.44 -18.73 14.43
N ALA A 176 -40.44 -19.61 13.42
CA ALA A 176 -39.21 -20.23 12.93
C ALA A 176 -38.21 -19.21 12.37
N ALA A 177 -38.68 -18.16 11.68
CA ALA A 177 -37.84 -17.06 11.23
C ALA A 177 -37.23 -16.27 12.39
N ARG A 178 -37.98 -16.10 13.50
CA ARG A 178 -37.45 -15.47 14.72
C ARG A 178 -36.39 -16.32 15.39
N ASP A 179 -36.61 -17.62 15.55
CA ASP A 179 -35.64 -18.52 16.16
C ASP A 179 -34.34 -18.55 15.34
N THR A 180 -34.48 -18.58 14.01
CA THR A 180 -33.34 -18.48 13.08
C THR A 180 -32.59 -17.16 13.25
N ALA A 181 -33.29 -16.03 13.41
CA ALA A 181 -32.67 -14.73 13.64
C ALA A 181 -31.86 -14.70 14.96
N LEU A 182 -32.43 -15.24 16.04
CA LEU A 182 -31.78 -15.30 17.35
C LEU A 182 -30.52 -16.18 17.34
N VAL A 183 -30.57 -17.35 16.69
CA VAL A 183 -29.40 -18.24 16.54
C VAL A 183 -28.29 -17.58 15.71
N ASN A 184 -28.66 -16.77 14.72
CA ASN A 184 -27.69 -16.09 13.86
C ASN A 184 -27.11 -14.80 14.47
N ALA A 185 -27.72 -14.22 15.52
CA ALA A 185 -27.22 -12.98 16.12
C ALA A 185 -25.81 -13.10 16.74
N PRO A 186 -25.48 -14.15 17.53
CA PRO A 186 -24.10 -14.36 17.99
C PRO A 186 -23.13 -14.64 16.85
N ALA A 187 -23.58 -15.30 15.78
CA ALA A 187 -22.76 -15.54 14.59
C ALA A 187 -22.48 -14.24 13.82
N LEU A 188 -23.45 -13.33 13.77
CA LEU A 188 -23.28 -12.00 13.21
C LEU A 188 -22.23 -11.19 14.00
N ALA A 189 -22.30 -11.20 15.33
CA ALA A 189 -21.29 -10.54 16.16
C ALA A 189 -19.87 -11.07 15.87
N ARG A 190 -19.68 -12.40 15.84
CA ARG A 190 -18.37 -13.00 15.50
C ARG A 190 -17.88 -12.64 14.10
N ASN A 191 -18.76 -12.60 13.11
CA ASN A 191 -18.39 -12.20 11.74
C ASN A 191 -17.99 -10.73 11.66
N LEU A 192 -18.72 -9.86 12.38
CA LEU A 192 -18.43 -8.44 12.43
C LEU A 192 -17.12 -8.17 13.16
N GLU A 193 -16.84 -8.88 14.26
CA GLU A 193 -15.57 -8.84 14.96
C GLU A 193 -14.40 -9.21 14.05
N ARG A 194 -14.50 -10.36 13.35
CA ARG A 194 -13.46 -10.80 12.40
C ARG A 194 -13.22 -9.75 11.32
N TYR A 195 -14.27 -9.15 10.77
CA TYR A 195 -14.14 -8.11 9.75
C TYR A 195 -13.46 -6.85 10.29
N VAL A 196 -13.87 -6.35 11.47
CA VAL A 196 -13.28 -5.15 12.08
C VAL A 196 -11.79 -5.36 12.37
N THR A 197 -11.44 -6.51 12.97
CA THR A 197 -10.04 -6.85 13.26
C THR A 197 -9.23 -6.97 11.98
N ALA A 198 -9.72 -7.71 10.98
CA ALA A 198 -9.03 -7.88 9.70
C ALA A 198 -8.84 -6.55 8.97
N ARG A 199 -9.84 -5.66 9.00
CA ARG A 199 -9.76 -4.35 8.35
C ARG A 199 -8.71 -3.44 9.01
N VAL A 200 -8.68 -3.38 10.34
CA VAL A 200 -7.68 -2.58 11.08
C VAL A 200 -6.26 -3.11 10.85
N GLU A 201 -6.07 -4.43 10.81
CA GLU A 201 -4.77 -5.02 10.49
C GLU A 201 -4.33 -4.75 9.06
N ALA A 202 -5.25 -4.88 8.10
CA ALA A 202 -4.99 -4.60 6.69
C ALA A 202 -4.65 -3.12 6.49
N GLU A 203 -5.37 -2.20 7.16
CA GLU A 203 -5.10 -0.77 7.10
C GLU A 203 -3.68 -0.46 7.56
N ARG A 204 -3.27 -0.96 8.74
CA ARG A 204 -1.91 -0.78 9.26
C ARG A 204 -0.85 -1.34 8.31
N LYS A 205 -1.07 -2.53 7.76
CA LYS A 205 -0.15 -3.17 6.80
C LYS A 205 -0.02 -2.34 5.53
N HIS A 206 -1.13 -1.89 4.96
CA HIS A 206 -1.14 -1.10 3.74
C HIS A 206 -0.56 0.29 3.94
N GLU A 207 -0.81 0.92 5.09
CA GLU A 207 -0.27 2.22 5.45
C GLU A 207 1.26 2.14 5.63
N ALA A 208 1.75 1.13 6.35
CA ALA A 208 3.18 0.87 6.48
C ALA A 208 3.83 0.58 5.11
N HIS A 209 3.16 -0.21 4.27
CA HIS A 209 3.64 -0.51 2.93
C HIS A 209 3.68 0.74 2.03
N GLU A 210 2.64 1.57 2.05
CA GLU A 210 2.61 2.85 1.33
C GLU A 210 3.73 3.78 1.80
N ARG A 211 3.91 3.95 3.11
CA ARG A 211 5.00 4.77 3.66
C ARG A 211 6.35 4.24 3.21
N ALA A 212 6.57 2.92 3.29
CA ALA A 212 7.82 2.30 2.87
C ALA A 212 8.08 2.52 1.38
N ILE A 213 7.07 2.38 0.51
CA ILE A 213 7.20 2.66 -0.92
C ILE A 213 7.55 4.13 -1.15
N ARG A 214 6.83 5.07 -0.52
CA ARG A 214 7.06 6.51 -0.71
C ARG A 214 8.45 6.93 -0.23
N LEU A 215 8.92 6.36 0.88
CA LEU A 215 10.28 6.59 1.38
C LEU A 215 11.31 6.13 0.35
N LYS A 216 11.18 4.91 -0.18
CA LYS A 216 12.11 4.39 -1.20
C LYS A 216 12.15 5.27 -2.44
N VAL A 217 10.98 5.67 -2.94
CA VAL A 217 10.87 6.43 -4.18
C VAL A 217 11.26 7.90 -3.99
N SER A 218 11.27 8.41 -2.76
CA SER A 218 11.77 9.74 -2.40
C SER A 218 13.30 9.83 -2.38
N ILE A 219 14.03 8.70 -2.51
CA ILE A 219 15.49 8.69 -2.52
C ILE A 219 16.00 9.24 -3.84
N ASP A 220 16.83 10.29 -3.77
CA ASP A 220 17.55 10.81 -4.92
C ASP A 220 18.66 9.85 -5.33
N ILE A 221 18.80 9.62 -6.63
CA ILE A 221 19.95 8.88 -7.15
C ILE A 221 21.04 9.91 -7.50
N PRO A 222 22.21 9.85 -6.84
CA PRO A 222 23.25 10.85 -7.03
C PRO A 222 23.77 10.81 -8.48
N ALA A 223 24.17 11.99 -8.96
CA ALA A 223 24.88 12.07 -10.23
C ALA A 223 26.27 11.46 -10.09
N LEU A 224 26.66 10.68 -11.09
CA LEU A 224 28.00 10.12 -11.18
C LEU A 224 28.96 11.14 -11.81
N SER A 225 30.16 11.22 -11.25
CA SER A 225 31.31 11.93 -11.80
C SER A 225 31.66 11.38 -13.18
N PRO A 226 32.27 12.20 -14.07
CA PRO A 226 32.69 11.74 -15.39
C PRO A 226 33.58 10.49 -15.34
N SER A 227 34.51 10.45 -14.38
CA SER A 227 35.39 9.30 -14.14
C SER A 227 34.60 8.05 -13.75
N ALA A 228 33.64 8.16 -12.83
CA ALA A 228 32.79 7.03 -12.41
C ALA A 228 31.90 6.51 -13.55
N LYS A 229 31.37 7.41 -14.40
CA LYS A 229 30.61 7.02 -15.60
C LYS A 229 31.47 6.21 -16.58
N GLN A 230 32.67 6.69 -16.89
CA GLN A 230 33.59 5.98 -17.80
C GLN A 230 33.98 4.60 -17.24
N THR A 231 34.22 4.52 -15.93
CA THR A 231 34.48 3.25 -15.24
C THR A 231 33.30 2.28 -15.37
N LEU A 232 32.06 2.74 -15.16
CA LEU A 232 30.88 1.90 -15.34
C LEU A 232 30.70 1.43 -16.79
N GLU A 233 30.99 2.27 -17.79
CA GLU A 233 30.93 1.85 -19.19
C GLU A 233 31.94 0.75 -19.50
N ARG A 234 33.17 0.86 -19.00
CA ARG A 234 34.19 -0.19 -19.14
C ARG A 234 33.77 -1.49 -18.45
N ILE A 235 33.21 -1.39 -17.25
CA ILE A 235 32.68 -2.53 -16.51
C ILE A 235 31.57 -3.18 -17.32
N ARG A 236 30.59 -2.42 -17.82
CA ARG A 236 29.50 -2.91 -18.66
C ARG A 236 30.02 -3.68 -19.87
N ASP A 237 31.02 -3.14 -20.57
CA ASP A 237 31.58 -3.78 -21.75
C ASP A 237 32.34 -5.06 -21.38
N ALA A 238 33.00 -5.10 -20.21
CA ALA A 238 33.60 -6.32 -19.67
C ALA A 238 32.54 -7.37 -19.27
N ILE A 239 31.40 -6.97 -18.70
CA ILE A 239 30.25 -7.86 -18.45
C ILE A 239 29.75 -8.45 -19.77
N HIS A 240 29.63 -7.63 -20.81
CA HIS A 240 29.16 -8.08 -22.12
C HIS A 240 30.12 -9.07 -22.78
N ARG A 241 31.44 -8.88 -22.58
CA ARG A 241 32.49 -9.80 -23.05
C ARG A 241 32.70 -11.03 -22.14
N ASN A 242 31.96 -11.15 -21.03
CA ASN A 242 32.13 -12.19 -20.02
C ASN A 242 33.55 -12.24 -19.40
N ASP A 243 34.25 -11.10 -19.36
CA ASP A 243 35.62 -10.94 -18.83
C ASP A 243 35.66 -9.95 -17.68
N LEU A 244 34.69 -10.10 -16.78
CA LEU A 244 34.43 -9.20 -15.67
C LEU A 244 35.61 -9.16 -14.66
N PRO A 245 36.26 -10.28 -14.27
CA PRO A 245 37.37 -10.25 -13.32
C PRO A 245 38.56 -9.39 -13.77
N ALA A 246 39.00 -9.51 -15.03
CA ALA A 246 40.12 -8.73 -15.56
C ALA A 246 39.76 -7.24 -15.72
N GLY A 247 38.49 -6.96 -16.07
CA GLY A 247 37.99 -5.59 -16.19
C GLY A 247 37.91 -4.84 -14.84
N LEU A 248 37.67 -5.53 -13.73
CA LEU A 248 37.50 -4.91 -12.41
C LEU A 248 38.80 -4.41 -11.79
N GLU A 249 39.89 -5.15 -11.93
CA GLU A 249 41.17 -4.83 -11.28
C GLU A 249 41.70 -3.46 -11.72
N TYR A 250 41.55 -3.12 -13.00
CA TYR A 250 41.95 -1.83 -13.54
C TYR A 250 40.88 -0.74 -13.33
N ALA A 251 39.60 -1.10 -13.44
CA ALA A 251 38.48 -0.15 -13.35
C ALA A 251 38.27 0.42 -11.93
N LEU A 252 38.56 -0.37 -10.89
CA LEU A 252 38.32 -0.01 -9.48
C LEU A 252 39.59 0.39 -8.71
N ALA A 253 40.69 0.70 -9.41
CA ALA A 253 41.95 1.10 -8.80
C ALA A 253 41.83 2.43 -8.02
N ASP A 254 40.97 3.35 -8.46
CA ASP A 254 40.70 4.60 -7.76
C ASP A 254 39.69 4.39 -6.63
N ARG A 255 40.15 4.60 -5.38
CA ARG A 255 39.32 4.46 -4.16
C ARG A 255 38.15 5.43 -4.14
N ASN A 256 38.29 6.63 -4.71
CA ASN A 256 37.23 7.63 -4.73
C ASN A 256 36.11 7.21 -5.68
N VAL A 257 36.48 6.75 -6.88
CA VAL A 257 35.52 6.21 -7.86
C VAL A 257 34.81 4.98 -7.30
N LYS A 258 35.55 4.08 -6.64
CA LYS A 258 34.95 2.90 -6.00
C LYS A 258 33.91 3.29 -4.94
N ALA A 259 34.25 4.20 -4.02
CA ALA A 259 33.33 4.67 -2.99
C ALA A 259 32.09 5.36 -3.58
N GLU A 260 32.27 6.12 -4.67
CA GLU A 260 31.17 6.75 -5.40
C GLU A 260 30.22 5.71 -6.04
N LEU A 261 30.77 4.67 -6.68
CA LEU A 261 29.99 3.59 -7.27
C LEU A 261 29.26 2.76 -6.21
N GLU A 262 29.87 2.51 -5.05
CA GLU A 262 29.22 1.86 -3.91
C GLU A 262 28.05 2.71 -3.36
N GLY A 263 28.25 4.01 -3.20
CA GLY A 263 27.20 4.95 -2.78
C GLY A 263 26.03 5.01 -3.78
N PHE A 264 26.35 5.03 -5.08
CA PHE A 264 25.37 4.96 -6.15
C PHE A 264 24.62 3.62 -6.15
N ALA A 265 25.32 2.49 -6.00
CA ALA A 265 24.72 1.16 -5.91
C ALA A 265 23.75 1.05 -4.73
N LYS A 266 24.12 1.65 -3.58
CA LYS A 266 23.28 1.72 -2.39
C LYS A 266 22.01 2.53 -2.65
N ALA A 267 22.12 3.74 -3.21
CA ALA A 267 20.95 4.56 -3.55
C ALA A 267 20.00 3.86 -4.53
N VAL A 268 20.54 3.20 -5.57
CA VAL A 268 19.76 2.42 -6.54
C VAL A 268 19.07 1.23 -5.86
N SER A 269 19.77 0.54 -4.95
CA SER A 269 19.24 -0.62 -4.22
C SER A 269 18.16 -0.22 -3.20
N GLU A 270 18.31 0.91 -2.53
CA GLU A 270 17.31 1.42 -1.59
C GLU A 270 16.05 1.88 -2.34
N ARG A 271 16.21 2.57 -3.47
CA ARG A 271 15.11 3.10 -4.26
C ARG A 271 14.33 2.02 -5.01
N PHE A 272 15.04 1.13 -5.71
CA PHE A 272 14.42 0.14 -6.60
C PHE A 272 14.44 -1.28 -6.05
N GLY A 273 15.18 -1.56 -4.97
CA GLY A 273 15.42 -2.90 -4.44
C GLY A 273 16.73 -3.52 -4.96
N GLU A 274 17.37 -4.34 -4.13
CA GLU A 274 18.74 -4.86 -4.37
C GLU A 274 18.92 -5.72 -5.63
N ARG A 275 17.84 -6.30 -6.16
CA ARG A 275 17.88 -7.24 -7.29
C ARG A 275 16.87 -6.90 -8.38
N SER A 276 16.30 -5.71 -8.36
CA SER A 276 15.21 -5.35 -9.26
C SER A 276 15.67 -5.15 -10.70
N LEU A 277 16.93 -4.74 -10.93
CA LEU A 277 17.47 -4.50 -12.27
C LEU A 277 18.33 -5.66 -12.79
N LEU A 278 18.47 -6.76 -12.05
CA LEU A 278 19.22 -7.95 -12.47
C LEU A 278 18.48 -8.87 -13.47
N PRO A 279 17.15 -9.09 -13.37
CA PRO A 279 16.42 -10.00 -14.25
C PRO A 279 16.61 -9.66 -15.73
N ILE A 280 16.46 -10.66 -16.60
CA ILE A 280 16.55 -10.47 -18.07
C ILE A 280 15.49 -9.47 -18.55
N SER A 281 14.30 -9.47 -17.94
CA SER A 281 13.21 -8.51 -18.22
C SER A 281 13.56 -7.04 -17.91
N ALA A 282 14.65 -6.79 -17.20
CA ALA A 282 15.18 -5.47 -16.91
C ALA A 282 16.34 -5.06 -17.84
N ARG A 283 16.63 -5.85 -18.89
CA ARG A 283 17.70 -5.55 -19.85
C ARG A 283 17.45 -4.24 -20.59
N ASP A 284 16.22 -4.04 -21.02
CA ASP A 284 15.83 -2.86 -21.79
C ASP A 284 15.06 -1.87 -20.92
N ALA A 285 15.31 -0.58 -21.15
CA ALA A 285 14.65 0.53 -20.45
C ALA A 285 13.19 0.76 -20.89
N ASN A 286 12.56 -0.23 -21.54
CA ASN A 286 11.16 -0.25 -22.00
C ASN A 286 10.47 -1.59 -21.69
N GLY A 287 11.09 -2.47 -20.89
CA GLY A 287 10.53 -3.78 -20.55
C GLY A 287 9.47 -3.74 -19.45
N GLU A 288 8.91 -4.91 -19.12
CA GLU A 288 7.92 -5.07 -18.04
C GLU A 288 8.46 -4.53 -16.70
N THR A 289 9.73 -4.78 -16.39
CA THR A 289 10.37 -4.29 -15.15
C THR A 289 10.47 -2.77 -15.12
N PHE A 290 10.77 -2.14 -16.26
CA PHE A 290 10.80 -0.67 -16.36
C PHE A 290 9.40 -0.09 -16.10
N HIS A 291 8.37 -0.65 -16.71
CA HIS A 291 6.99 -0.20 -16.50
C HIS A 291 6.53 -0.37 -15.05
N LYS A 292 6.89 -1.49 -14.40
CA LYS A 292 6.56 -1.74 -12.99
C LYS A 292 7.26 -0.74 -12.05
N LEU A 293 8.57 -0.52 -12.23
CA LEU A 293 9.34 0.38 -11.37
C LEU A 293 8.99 1.86 -11.56
N THR A 294 8.49 2.23 -12.74
CA THR A 294 8.15 3.61 -13.08
C THR A 294 6.65 3.92 -13.07
N ALA A 295 5.78 2.99 -12.69
CA ALA A 295 4.33 3.13 -12.77
C ALA A 295 3.80 4.39 -12.05
N GLY A 296 4.43 4.80 -10.94
CA GLY A 296 4.07 5.98 -10.15
C GLY A 296 4.85 7.27 -10.48
N MET A 297 5.71 7.26 -11.50
CA MET A 297 6.58 8.39 -11.84
C MET A 297 5.96 9.33 -12.89
N SER A 298 6.35 10.61 -12.81
CA SER A 298 6.03 11.60 -13.85
C SER A 298 6.77 11.29 -15.16
N PRO A 299 6.33 11.83 -16.32
CA PRO A 299 7.00 11.61 -17.60
C PRO A 299 8.47 12.06 -17.62
N SER A 300 8.80 13.18 -16.96
CA SER A 300 10.19 13.67 -16.84
C SER A 300 11.04 12.68 -16.04
N GLN A 301 10.54 12.18 -14.92
CA GLN A 301 11.23 11.19 -14.10
C GLN A 301 11.40 9.85 -14.82
N LYS A 302 10.42 9.45 -15.64
CA LYS A 302 10.56 8.26 -16.51
C LYS A 302 11.73 8.43 -17.48
N SER A 303 11.88 9.61 -18.06
CA SER A 303 13.01 9.92 -18.95
C SER A 303 14.35 9.93 -18.20
N GLU A 304 14.40 10.48 -16.99
CA GLU A 304 15.58 10.42 -16.11
C GLU A 304 15.99 8.97 -15.82
N VAL A 305 15.04 8.13 -15.36
CA VAL A 305 15.27 6.70 -15.12
C VAL A 305 15.71 5.97 -16.38
N GLN A 306 15.10 6.28 -17.52
CA GLN A 306 15.46 5.68 -18.81
C GLN A 306 16.90 6.01 -19.22
N SER A 307 17.33 7.26 -19.04
CA SER A 307 18.70 7.68 -19.33
C SER A 307 19.72 7.04 -18.38
N ALA A 308 19.35 6.87 -17.12
CA ALA A 308 20.17 6.27 -16.07
C ALA A 308 20.16 4.73 -16.09
N TRP A 309 19.26 4.11 -16.85
CA TRP A 309 18.89 2.69 -16.72
C TRP A 309 20.10 1.75 -16.83
N ASN A 310 20.92 1.96 -17.85
CA ASN A 310 22.10 1.13 -18.08
C ASN A 310 23.12 1.26 -16.95
N SER A 311 23.40 2.48 -16.49
CA SER A 311 24.32 2.72 -15.37
C SER A 311 23.83 2.08 -14.07
N MET A 312 22.53 2.20 -13.77
CA MET A 312 21.91 1.58 -12.59
C MET A 312 21.92 0.05 -12.67
N ARG A 313 21.68 -0.53 -13.85
CA ARG A 313 21.77 -1.97 -14.04
C ARG A 313 23.20 -2.48 -13.88
N THR A 314 24.17 -1.83 -14.52
CA THR A 314 25.58 -2.23 -14.45
C THR A 314 26.11 -2.16 -13.02
N VAL A 315 25.74 -1.13 -12.24
CA VAL A 315 26.18 -1.05 -10.85
C VAL A 315 25.57 -2.16 -9.97
N GLN A 316 24.31 -2.57 -10.23
CA GLN A 316 23.71 -3.70 -9.51
C GLN A 316 24.37 -5.04 -9.88
N GLN A 317 24.73 -5.23 -11.15
CA GLN A 317 25.48 -6.41 -11.59
C GLN A 317 26.87 -6.47 -10.94
N LEU A 318 27.55 -5.32 -10.86
CA LEU A 318 28.82 -5.18 -10.14
C LEU A 318 28.68 -5.56 -8.66
N ALA A 319 27.73 -4.93 -7.95
CA ALA A 319 27.50 -5.20 -6.53
C ALA A 319 27.10 -6.66 -6.27
N ALA A 320 26.33 -7.28 -7.17
CA ALA A 320 25.99 -8.71 -7.08
C ALA A 320 27.25 -9.59 -7.22
N HIS A 321 28.14 -9.27 -8.15
CA HIS A 321 29.39 -9.99 -8.36
C HIS A 321 30.36 -9.86 -7.17
N GLU A 322 30.51 -8.66 -6.62
CA GLU A 322 31.31 -8.44 -5.40
C GLU A 322 30.78 -9.25 -4.22
N ARG A 323 29.45 -9.32 -4.04
CA ARG A 323 28.83 -10.15 -3.00
C ARG A 323 29.11 -11.64 -3.20
N THR A 324 29.00 -12.14 -4.42
CA THR A 324 29.30 -13.56 -4.71
C THR A 324 30.77 -13.90 -4.50
N THR A 325 31.69 -13.02 -4.91
CA THR A 325 33.12 -13.24 -4.71
C THR A 325 33.51 -13.20 -3.23
N LEU A 326 32.92 -12.29 -2.44
CA LEU A 326 33.10 -12.25 -0.99
C LEU A 326 32.55 -13.50 -0.30
N ALA A 327 31.35 -13.96 -0.70
CA ALA A 327 30.76 -15.18 -0.17
C ALA A 327 31.60 -16.43 -0.49
N LEU A 328 32.16 -16.51 -1.70
CA LEU A 328 33.08 -17.60 -2.10
C LEU A 328 34.36 -17.59 -1.25
N LYS A 329 34.99 -16.41 -1.07
CA LYS A 329 36.17 -16.28 -0.21
C LYS A 329 35.88 -16.70 1.24
N GLN A 330 34.73 -16.28 1.78
CA GLN A 330 34.31 -16.70 3.13
C GLN A 330 34.11 -18.22 3.21
N ALA A 331 33.44 -18.82 2.22
CA ALA A 331 33.26 -20.28 2.17
C ALA A 331 34.59 -21.04 2.05
N GLU A 332 35.55 -20.53 1.28
CA GLU A 332 36.90 -21.09 1.16
C GLU A 332 37.67 -21.02 2.47
N THR A 333 37.64 -19.86 3.16
CA THR A 333 38.27 -19.72 4.48
C THR A 333 37.66 -20.68 5.50
N ALA A 334 36.33 -20.83 5.50
CA ALA A 334 35.63 -21.79 6.36
C ALA A 334 36.06 -23.24 6.07
N ARG A 335 36.12 -23.63 4.79
CA ARG A 335 36.62 -24.96 4.38
C ARG A 335 38.05 -25.22 4.83
N GLN A 336 38.95 -24.24 4.69
CA GLN A 336 40.35 -24.36 5.11
C GLN A 336 40.48 -24.48 6.65
N THR A 337 39.65 -23.78 7.41
CA THR A 337 39.63 -23.93 8.89
C THR A 337 39.09 -25.29 9.32
N GLN A 338 38.08 -25.83 8.61
CA GLN A 338 37.50 -27.14 8.91
C GLN A 338 38.44 -28.29 8.54
N SER A 339 39.16 -28.21 7.42
CA SER A 339 40.14 -29.23 7.03
C SER A 339 41.35 -29.27 7.96
N ARG A 340 41.83 -28.12 8.44
CA ARG A 340 42.92 -28.04 9.45
C ARG A 340 42.49 -28.56 10.83
N GLY A 341 41.22 -28.43 11.20
CA GLY A 341 40.69 -29.01 12.45
C GLY A 341 40.54 -30.53 12.43
N LEU A 342 40.43 -31.13 11.23
CA LEU A 342 40.34 -32.58 11.03
C LEU A 342 41.71 -33.28 10.93
N SER A 343 42.79 -32.54 10.62
CA SER A 343 44.15 -33.08 10.50
C SER A 343 44.96 -33.05 11.81
N LEU A 344 44.35 -32.63 12.93
CA LEU A 344 44.98 -32.52 14.26
C LEU A 344 44.42 -33.51 15.29
N LYS A 345 43.91 -34.67 14.84
CA LYS A 345 43.50 -35.78 15.72
C LYS A 345 44.32 -37.03 15.47
#